data_AF-A0A1T3NRM8-F1
#
_entry.id   AF-A0A1T3NRM8-F1
#
_cell.length_a   1.000
_cell.length_b   1.000
_cell.length_c   1.000
_cell.angle_alpha   90.00
_cell.angle_beta   90.00
_cell.angle_gamma   90.00
#
_symmetry.space_group_name_H-M   'P 1'
#
loop_
_entity.id
_entity.type
_entity.pdbx_description
1 polymer ?
#
loop_
_entity_poly.entity_id
_entity_poly.type
_entity_poly.pdbx_seq_one_letter_code
_entity_poly.pdbx_strand_id
1 'polypeptide(L)'
;MTWRNHSLLTDPAYTMPVVPAAPPAGVAWLRASVARFSDGAVHERRRALVVADLDRIDPHHLGERAARGGRGPVEVLAEALGLPGELAAGIAADVAVVATAYQPHTAITAEADRAVVRLVRVCGGVADEATANRIGLLVQACDATKALTAHLAAGRTDPPVPHTRRVAPNGTTIKIDLTESPFGLGPHACPAQTHAHSLASAPLKAPTPQPTRTNPT
;
A
#
# COMPACT_ATOMS: atom_id res chain seq x y z
N MET A 1 -20.53 1.20 -20.87
CA MET A 1 -19.78 2.35 -20.33
C MET A 1 -18.36 1.96 -19.86
N THR A 2 -17.80 0.86 -20.38
CA THR A 2 -16.52 0.23 -19.98
C THR A 2 -15.25 0.91 -20.56
N TRP A 3 -15.36 1.56 -21.71
CA TRP A 3 -14.21 2.14 -22.42
C TRP A 3 -13.63 3.42 -21.78
N ARG A 4 -14.47 4.16 -21.03
CA ARG A 4 -14.07 5.46 -20.45
C ARG A 4 -13.04 5.30 -19.34
N ASN A 5 -13.27 4.46 -18.33
CA ASN A 5 -12.32 4.31 -17.22
C ASN A 5 -10.97 3.73 -17.69
N HIS A 6 -11.01 2.76 -18.61
CA HIS A 6 -9.79 2.21 -19.21
C HIS A 6 -8.94 3.31 -19.86
N SER A 7 -9.54 4.14 -20.71
CA SER A 7 -8.84 5.25 -21.38
C SER A 7 -8.29 6.25 -20.36
N LEU A 8 -9.08 6.64 -19.34
CA LEU A 8 -8.64 7.59 -18.31
C LEU A 8 -7.49 7.09 -17.42
N LEU A 9 -7.29 5.77 -17.32
CA LEU A 9 -6.21 5.17 -16.52
C LEU A 9 -4.95 4.86 -17.34
N THR A 10 -5.06 4.79 -18.67
CA THR A 10 -3.98 4.35 -19.57
C THR A 10 -3.47 5.45 -20.50
N ASP A 11 -4.28 6.47 -20.78
CA ASP A 11 -3.90 7.61 -21.61
C ASP A 11 -2.92 8.53 -20.87
N PRO A 12 -1.70 8.75 -21.38
CA PRO A 12 -0.69 9.60 -20.75
C PRO A 12 -1.10 11.07 -20.62
N ALA A 13 -2.13 11.53 -21.33
CA ALA A 13 -2.66 12.88 -21.20
C ALA A 13 -3.42 13.10 -19.87
N TYR A 14 -3.78 12.02 -19.16
CA TYR A 14 -4.40 12.04 -17.84
C TYR A 14 -3.36 11.74 -16.75
N THR A 15 -2.86 12.80 -16.12
CA THR A 15 -1.72 12.73 -15.20
C THR A 15 -2.14 12.63 -13.73
N MET A 16 -1.20 12.33 -12.85
CA MET A 16 -1.34 12.39 -11.40
C MET A 16 -1.43 13.84 -10.92
N PRO A 17 -2.29 14.15 -9.93
CA PRO A 17 -2.25 15.44 -9.26
C PRO A 17 -0.85 15.73 -8.71
N VAL A 18 -0.32 16.91 -9.03
CA VAL A 18 1.01 17.35 -8.61
C VAL A 18 1.06 17.46 -7.09
N VAL A 19 2.08 16.85 -6.49
CA VAL A 19 2.44 17.04 -5.08
C VAL A 19 3.70 17.91 -5.03
N PRO A 20 3.67 19.08 -4.34
CA PRO A 20 4.84 19.92 -4.20
C PRO A 20 5.99 19.20 -3.49
N ALA A 21 7.22 19.48 -3.91
CA ALA A 21 8.41 19.02 -3.19
C ALA A 21 8.44 19.59 -1.76
N ALA A 22 8.96 18.81 -0.82
CA ALA A 22 9.07 19.20 0.59
C ALA A 22 10.39 18.72 1.19
N PRO A 23 10.92 19.44 2.21
CA PRO A 23 12.11 19.02 2.97
C PRO A 23 11.90 17.63 3.60
N PRO A 24 12.96 16.84 3.85
CA PRO A 24 12.89 15.41 4.18
C PRO A 24 12.35 15.09 5.59
N ALA A 25 11.11 15.48 5.85
CA ALA A 25 10.38 15.24 7.09
C ALA A 25 8.87 15.35 6.87
N GLY A 26 8.13 14.54 7.62
CA GLY A 26 6.67 14.64 7.70
C GLY A 26 5.92 14.13 6.45
N VAL A 27 4.61 14.32 6.47
CA VAL A 27 3.67 13.80 5.47
C VAL A 27 3.85 14.48 4.12
N ALA A 28 4.15 15.78 4.10
CA ALA A 28 4.39 16.51 2.85
C ALA A 28 5.53 15.87 2.04
N TRP A 29 6.64 15.56 2.69
CA TRP A 29 7.76 14.84 2.09
C TRP A 29 7.39 13.43 1.64
N LEU A 30 6.70 12.68 2.51
CA LEU A 30 6.28 11.33 2.17
C LEU A 30 5.45 11.33 0.88
N ARG A 31 4.43 12.20 0.80
CA ARG A 31 3.58 12.34 -0.40
C ARG A 31 4.41 12.75 -1.63
N ALA A 32 5.36 13.66 -1.47
CA ALA A 32 6.21 14.14 -2.56
C ALA A 32 7.23 13.09 -3.06
N SER A 33 7.51 12.06 -2.27
CA SER A 33 8.61 11.11 -2.50
C SER A 33 8.16 9.69 -2.88
N VAL A 34 6.87 9.35 -2.72
CA VAL A 34 6.32 8.05 -3.12
C VAL A 34 6.01 7.98 -4.62
N ALA A 35 6.07 6.77 -5.17
CA ALA A 35 5.65 6.50 -6.55
C ALA A 35 4.18 6.86 -6.79
N ARG A 36 3.31 6.56 -5.82
CA ARG A 36 1.83 6.68 -5.92
C ARG A 36 1.34 8.05 -6.38
N PHE A 37 2.10 9.11 -6.12
CA PHE A 37 1.73 10.50 -6.43
C PHE A 37 2.70 11.17 -7.42
N SER A 38 3.33 10.38 -8.28
CA SER A 38 4.29 10.87 -9.28
C SER A 38 3.96 10.33 -10.67
N ASP A 39 4.55 10.91 -11.71
CA ASP A 39 4.43 10.45 -13.11
C ASP A 39 5.77 10.37 -13.82
N GLY A 40 5.77 9.78 -15.02
CA GLY A 40 6.91 9.69 -15.93
C GLY A 40 8.15 9.04 -15.30
N ALA A 41 9.33 9.52 -15.67
CA ALA A 41 10.61 8.96 -15.21
C ALA A 41 10.78 8.98 -13.67
N VAL A 42 10.17 9.95 -12.98
CA VAL A 42 10.18 10.00 -11.50
C VAL A 42 9.37 8.85 -10.92
N HIS A 43 8.17 8.61 -11.47
CA HIS A 43 7.35 7.47 -11.09
C HIS A 43 8.03 6.15 -11.40
N GLU A 44 8.60 5.99 -12.58
CA GLU A 44 9.31 4.76 -12.99
C GLU A 44 10.43 4.42 -12.00
N ARG A 45 11.29 5.39 -11.67
CA ARG A 45 12.38 5.21 -10.70
C ARG A 45 11.85 4.80 -9.32
N ARG A 46 10.85 5.50 -8.79
CA ARG A 46 10.29 5.23 -7.45
C ARG A 46 9.53 3.91 -7.41
N ARG A 47 8.82 3.58 -8.48
CA ARG A 47 8.13 2.30 -8.64
C ARG A 47 9.13 1.15 -8.68
N ALA A 48 10.27 1.31 -9.34
CA ALA A 48 11.32 0.29 -9.35
C ALA A 48 11.80 -0.05 -7.93
N LEU A 49 11.90 0.93 -7.02
CA LEU A 49 12.21 0.69 -5.61
C LEU A 49 11.12 -0.16 -4.91
N VAL A 50 9.84 0.17 -5.16
CA VAL A 50 8.69 -0.60 -4.64
C VAL A 50 8.72 -2.03 -5.15
N VAL A 51 8.93 -2.22 -6.45
CA VAL A 51 8.98 -3.55 -7.08
C VAL A 51 10.15 -4.36 -6.53
N ALA A 52 11.33 -3.77 -6.39
CA ALA A 52 12.49 -4.44 -5.80
C ALA A 52 12.27 -4.86 -4.34
N ASP A 53 11.49 -4.10 -3.55
CA ASP A 53 11.08 -4.50 -2.21
C ASP A 53 10.09 -5.69 -2.25
N LEU A 54 9.11 -5.65 -3.16
CA LEU A 54 8.09 -6.69 -3.32
C LEU A 54 8.64 -8.01 -3.87
N ASP A 55 9.58 -7.95 -4.82
CA ASP A 55 10.20 -9.13 -5.45
C ASP A 55 10.98 -9.99 -4.44
N ARG A 56 11.40 -9.40 -3.33
CA ARG A 56 12.07 -10.09 -2.21
C ARG A 56 11.08 -10.79 -1.27
N ILE A 57 9.79 -10.51 -1.39
CA ILE A 57 8.74 -11.05 -0.53
C ILE A 57 7.96 -12.10 -1.32
N ASP A 58 8.06 -13.36 -0.91
CA ASP A 58 7.18 -14.42 -1.39
C ASP A 58 5.74 -14.16 -0.91
N PRO A 59 4.78 -13.91 -1.81
CA PRO A 59 3.38 -13.71 -1.43
C PRO A 59 2.80 -14.90 -0.68
N HIS A 60 3.16 -16.15 -1.01
CA HIS A 60 2.62 -17.32 -0.34
C HIS A 60 3.00 -17.30 1.15
N HIS A 61 4.29 -17.16 1.43
CA HIS A 61 4.79 -17.09 2.79
C HIS A 61 4.27 -15.87 3.58
N LEU A 62 4.02 -14.75 2.88
CA LEU A 62 3.33 -13.60 3.47
C LEU A 62 1.90 -13.93 3.92
N GLY A 63 1.16 -14.68 3.10
CA GLY A 63 -0.18 -15.17 3.44
C GLY A 63 -0.18 -16.15 4.61
N GLU A 64 0.76 -17.10 4.64
CA GLU A 64 0.92 -18.02 5.77
C GLU A 64 1.13 -17.29 7.10
N ARG A 65 1.98 -16.24 7.10
CA ARG A 65 2.18 -15.40 8.30
C ARG A 65 0.89 -14.72 8.72
N ALA A 66 0.11 -14.17 7.79
CA ALA A 66 -1.17 -13.55 8.09
C ALA A 66 -2.19 -14.55 8.66
N ALA A 67 -2.23 -15.78 8.13
CA ALA A 67 -3.16 -16.82 8.57
C ALA A 67 -2.87 -17.35 9.99
N ARG A 68 -1.63 -17.26 10.48
CA ARG A 68 -1.28 -17.62 11.87
C ARG A 68 -1.97 -16.74 12.92
N GLY A 69 -2.50 -15.59 12.51
CA GLY A 69 -3.24 -14.67 13.38
C GLY A 69 -2.34 -13.90 14.36
N GLY A 70 -2.96 -13.04 15.16
CA GLY A 70 -2.29 -12.24 16.20
C GLY A 70 -1.56 -10.99 15.70
N ARG A 71 -1.52 -10.74 14.38
CA ARG A 71 -0.94 -9.53 13.76
C ARG A 71 -1.82 -9.04 12.61
N GLY A 72 -1.85 -7.72 12.39
CA GLY A 72 -2.51 -7.12 11.23
C GLY A 72 -1.65 -7.16 9.96
N PRO A 73 -2.21 -6.76 8.80
CA PRO A 73 -1.48 -6.76 7.54
C PRO A 73 -0.24 -5.86 7.52
N VAL A 74 -0.26 -4.75 8.28
CA VAL A 74 0.87 -3.81 8.35
C VAL A 74 2.05 -4.46 9.06
N GLU A 75 1.82 -5.13 10.18
CA GLU A 75 2.85 -5.80 10.97
C GLU A 75 3.45 -6.98 10.20
N VAL A 76 2.61 -7.76 9.52
CA VAL A 76 3.06 -8.88 8.68
C VAL A 76 3.91 -8.39 7.52
N LEU A 77 3.52 -7.31 6.84
CA LEU A 77 4.30 -6.72 5.76
C LEU A 77 5.61 -6.09 6.27
N ALA A 78 5.57 -5.40 7.43
CA ALA A 78 6.76 -4.81 8.03
C ALA A 78 7.83 -5.87 8.35
N GLU A 79 7.42 -7.00 8.94
CA GLU A 79 8.30 -8.14 9.20
C GLU A 79 8.88 -8.71 7.90
N ALA A 80 8.05 -8.88 6.86
CA ALA A 80 8.50 -9.39 5.57
C ALA A 80 9.48 -8.44 4.85
N LEU A 81 9.37 -7.14 5.10
CA LEU A 81 10.32 -6.12 4.64
C LEU A 81 11.63 -6.10 5.45
N GLY A 82 11.75 -6.91 6.50
CA GLY A 82 12.91 -6.98 7.38
C GLY A 82 12.97 -5.83 8.39
N LEU A 83 11.85 -5.18 8.69
CA LEU A 83 11.81 -4.15 9.73
C LEU A 83 11.83 -4.81 11.13
N PRO A 84 12.44 -4.15 12.14
CA PRO A 84 12.63 -4.75 13.46
C PRO A 84 11.30 -5.18 14.10
N GLY A 85 11.16 -6.47 14.38
CA GLY A 85 9.91 -7.08 14.84
C GLY A 85 9.46 -6.60 16.22
N GLU A 86 10.40 -6.22 17.09
CA GLU A 86 10.15 -5.62 18.40
C GLU A 86 9.48 -4.25 18.31
N LEU A 87 9.56 -3.58 17.15
CA LEU A 87 8.91 -2.30 16.90
C LEU A 87 7.57 -2.45 16.15
N ALA A 88 7.19 -3.66 15.74
CA ALA A 88 6.04 -3.91 14.84
C ALA A 88 4.71 -3.35 15.36
N ALA A 89 4.43 -3.47 16.66
CA ALA A 89 3.20 -2.92 17.25
C ALA A 89 3.16 -1.38 17.17
N GLY A 90 4.31 -0.72 17.34
CA GLY A 90 4.43 0.74 17.16
C GLY A 90 4.28 1.16 15.70
N ILE A 91 4.80 0.34 14.76
CA ILE A 91 4.69 0.59 13.32
C ILE A 91 3.22 0.67 12.90
N ALA A 92 2.38 -0.28 13.32
CA ALA A 92 0.97 -0.29 12.91
C ALA A 92 0.20 0.93 13.40
N ALA A 93 0.44 1.38 14.63
CA ALA A 93 -0.16 2.59 15.18
C ALA A 93 0.29 3.84 14.40
N ASP A 94 1.59 3.99 14.15
CA ASP A 94 2.13 5.12 13.39
C ASP A 94 1.61 5.13 11.95
N VAL A 95 1.56 3.97 11.30
CA VAL A 95 1.01 3.81 9.95
C VAL A 95 -0.46 4.20 9.91
N ALA A 96 -1.26 3.80 10.90
CA ALA A 96 -2.67 4.18 10.97
C ALA A 96 -2.86 5.70 11.09
N VAL A 97 -2.04 6.38 11.91
CA VAL A 97 -2.05 7.85 12.01
C VAL A 97 -1.68 8.49 10.66
N VAL A 98 -0.60 8.02 10.02
CA VAL A 98 -0.17 8.54 8.71
C VAL A 98 -1.24 8.30 7.63
N ALA A 99 -1.93 7.16 7.65
CA ALA A 99 -2.96 6.82 6.68
C ALA A 99 -4.08 7.87 6.61
N THR A 100 -4.48 8.45 7.75
CA THR A 100 -5.49 9.53 7.82
C THR A 100 -5.07 10.79 7.06
N ALA A 101 -3.76 11.05 7.01
CA ALA A 101 -3.15 12.20 6.35
C ALA A 101 -2.42 11.78 5.05
N TYR A 102 -2.58 10.58 4.52
CA TYR A 102 -1.72 10.15 3.40
C TYR A 102 -2.14 10.72 2.05
N GLN A 103 -3.44 10.87 1.81
CA GLN A 103 -3.95 11.31 0.51
C GLN A 103 -3.70 12.81 0.29
N PRO A 104 -3.30 13.28 -0.90
CA PRO A 104 -2.97 14.69 -1.15
C PRO A 104 -4.07 15.70 -0.79
N HIS A 105 -5.34 15.27 -0.78
CA HIS A 105 -6.50 16.09 -0.47
C HIS A 105 -6.91 16.07 1.01
N THR A 106 -6.24 15.30 1.87
CA THR A 106 -6.50 15.31 3.32
C THR A 106 -5.57 16.30 4.02
N ALA A 107 -6.03 16.86 5.14
CA ALA A 107 -5.22 17.76 5.95
C ALA A 107 -4.02 17.02 6.56
N ILE A 108 -2.86 17.68 6.59
CA ILE A 108 -1.70 17.21 7.32
C ILE A 108 -1.87 17.60 8.78
N THR A 109 -1.59 16.67 9.70
CA THR A 109 -1.60 16.92 11.14
C THR A 109 -0.19 16.80 11.70
N ALA A 110 0.09 17.56 12.77
CA ALA A 110 1.38 17.48 13.47
C ALA A 110 1.66 16.08 14.04
N GLU A 111 0.61 15.33 14.37
CA GLU A 111 0.73 13.94 14.82
C GLU A 111 1.18 13.01 13.69
N ALA A 112 0.59 13.15 12.50
CA ALA A 112 1.01 12.39 11.32
C ALA A 112 2.44 12.73 10.90
N ASP A 113 2.85 14.00 10.98
CA ASP A 113 4.24 14.37 10.73
C ASP A 113 5.21 13.68 11.70
N ARG A 114 4.89 13.67 12.99
CA ARG A 114 5.68 12.96 14.01
C ARG A 114 5.71 11.45 13.77
N ALA A 115 4.60 10.86 13.32
CA ALA A 115 4.53 9.45 12.98
C ALA A 115 5.44 9.12 11.78
N VAL A 116 5.46 9.95 10.72
CA VAL A 116 6.42 9.77 9.61
C VAL A 116 7.86 9.82 10.11
N VAL A 117 8.22 10.75 11.01
CA VAL A 117 9.57 10.82 11.57
C VAL A 117 9.96 9.54 12.31
N ARG A 118 9.03 8.93 13.06
CA ARG A 118 9.27 7.63 13.72
C ARG A 118 9.43 6.51 12.71
N LEU A 119 8.59 6.44 11.69
CA LEU A 119 8.68 5.43 10.63
C LEU A 119 9.99 5.53 9.83
N VAL A 120 10.49 6.74 9.58
CA VAL A 120 11.81 6.95 8.97
C VAL A 120 12.91 6.33 9.84
N ARG A 121 12.88 6.55 11.17
CA ARG A 121 13.84 5.93 12.11
C ARG A 121 13.80 4.41 12.06
N VAL A 122 12.60 3.83 12.05
CA VAL A 122 12.40 2.38 11.92
C VAL A 122 12.97 1.84 10.60
N CYS A 123 12.88 2.62 9.51
CA CYS A 123 13.40 2.24 8.21
C CYS A 123 14.92 2.46 8.04
N GLY A 124 15.65 2.78 9.11
CA GLY A 124 17.11 3.01 9.07
C GLY A 124 17.54 4.48 9.20
N GLY A 125 16.59 5.40 9.41
CA GLY A 125 16.86 6.79 9.79
C GLY A 125 17.17 7.75 8.65
N VAL A 126 17.23 7.28 7.41
CA VAL A 126 17.48 8.12 6.23
C VAL A 126 16.16 8.42 5.52
N ALA A 127 15.81 9.71 5.43
CA ALA A 127 14.62 10.15 4.71
C ALA A 127 14.89 10.31 3.21
N ASP A 128 14.97 9.18 2.49
CA ASP A 128 15.18 9.09 1.04
C ASP A 128 13.97 8.46 0.31
N GLU A 129 14.05 8.35 -1.03
CA GLU A 129 12.97 7.76 -1.83
C GLU A 129 12.71 6.29 -1.48
N ALA A 130 13.74 5.51 -1.13
CA ALA A 130 13.59 4.11 -0.76
C ALA A 130 12.76 3.98 0.52
N THR A 131 13.11 4.76 1.55
CA THR A 131 12.37 4.84 2.82
C THR A 131 10.94 5.34 2.60
N ALA A 132 10.74 6.40 1.82
CA ALA A 132 9.41 6.92 1.52
C ALA A 132 8.52 5.86 0.87
N ASN A 133 9.04 5.11 -0.12
CA ASN A 133 8.28 4.08 -0.82
C ASN A 133 7.98 2.86 0.06
N ARG A 134 8.88 2.49 0.98
CA ARG A 134 8.62 1.45 1.99
C ARG A 134 7.52 1.86 2.96
N ILE A 135 7.57 3.10 3.46
CA ILE A 135 6.48 3.66 4.29
C ILE A 135 5.17 3.69 3.49
N GLY A 136 5.23 4.09 2.22
CA GLY A 136 4.09 4.09 1.31
C GLY A 136 3.49 2.69 1.08
N LEU A 137 4.29 1.63 1.08
CA LEU A 137 3.80 0.24 1.05
C LEU A 137 3.04 -0.11 2.34
N LEU A 138 3.58 0.22 3.51
CA LEU A 138 2.94 -0.04 4.80
C LEU A 138 1.60 0.70 4.94
N VAL A 139 1.56 2.00 4.58
CA VAL A 139 0.33 2.79 4.60
C VAL A 139 -0.74 2.20 3.67
N GLN A 140 -0.32 1.67 2.51
CA GLN A 140 -1.23 1.01 1.58
C GLN A 140 -1.69 -0.37 2.04
N ALA A 141 -0.90 -1.06 2.86
CA ALA A 141 -1.30 -2.31 3.50
C ALA A 141 -2.26 -2.11 4.69
N CYS A 142 -2.50 -0.87 5.14
CA CYS A 142 -3.39 -0.59 6.26
C CYS A 142 -4.87 -0.75 5.86
N ASP A 143 -5.55 0.35 5.54
CA ASP A 143 -7.01 0.33 5.38
C ASP A 143 -7.45 -0.36 4.09
N ALA A 144 -6.65 -0.27 3.02
CA ALA A 144 -6.98 -0.92 1.76
C ALA A 144 -6.97 -2.46 1.90
N THR A 145 -6.00 -3.04 2.60
CA THR A 145 -5.98 -4.50 2.81
C THR A 145 -7.08 -4.94 3.79
N LYS A 146 -7.39 -4.16 4.83
CA LYS A 146 -8.56 -4.43 5.70
C LYS A 146 -9.86 -4.42 4.90
N ALA A 147 -10.05 -3.45 4.02
CA ALA A 147 -11.19 -3.38 3.12
C ALA A 147 -11.23 -4.57 2.16
N LEU A 148 -10.08 -4.95 1.57
CA LEU A 148 -9.97 -6.13 0.72
C LEU A 148 -10.38 -7.40 1.46
N THR A 149 -9.89 -7.62 2.68
CA THR A 149 -10.27 -8.77 3.51
C THR A 149 -11.77 -8.80 3.76
N ALA A 150 -12.38 -7.65 4.10
CA ALA A 150 -13.82 -7.55 4.31
C ALA A 150 -14.63 -7.83 3.04
N HIS A 151 -14.18 -7.33 1.88
CA HIS A 151 -14.83 -7.62 0.60
C HIS A 151 -14.76 -9.11 0.26
N LEU A 152 -13.58 -9.73 0.38
CA LEU A 152 -13.39 -11.15 0.12
C LEU A 152 -14.24 -12.02 1.06
N ALA A 153 -14.30 -11.69 2.36
CA ALA A 153 -15.14 -12.39 3.33
C ALA A 153 -16.64 -12.31 2.99
N ALA A 154 -17.07 -11.21 2.37
CA ALA A 154 -18.44 -11.01 1.91
C ALA A 154 -18.71 -11.54 0.49
N GLY A 155 -17.75 -12.20 -0.16
CA GLY A 155 -17.88 -12.68 -1.55
C GLY A 155 -17.96 -11.54 -2.58
N ARG A 156 -17.50 -10.34 -2.21
CA ARG A 156 -17.52 -9.13 -3.04
C ARG A 156 -16.23 -8.97 -3.82
N THR A 157 -16.32 -8.40 -5.02
CA THR A 157 -15.18 -8.07 -5.89
C THR A 157 -14.85 -6.58 -5.88
N ASP A 158 -15.43 -5.83 -4.93
CA ASP A 158 -15.26 -4.40 -4.84
C ASP A 158 -13.79 -3.99 -4.63
N PRO A 159 -13.38 -2.85 -5.21
CA PRO A 159 -12.04 -2.31 -5.04
C PRO A 159 -11.72 -1.97 -3.59
N PRO A 160 -10.53 -2.32 -3.07
CA PRO A 160 -10.11 -1.93 -1.73
C PRO A 160 -9.90 -0.40 -1.60
N VAL A 161 -9.60 0.26 -2.71
CA VAL A 161 -9.61 1.72 -2.83
C VAL A 161 -10.63 2.06 -3.93
N PRO A 162 -11.80 2.61 -3.61
CA PRO A 162 -12.90 2.67 -4.57
C PRO A 162 -12.69 3.66 -5.72
N HIS A 163 -11.80 4.63 -5.52
CA HIS A 163 -11.58 5.67 -6.50
C HIS A 163 -10.13 6.13 -6.54
N THR A 164 -9.69 6.56 -7.72
CA THR A 164 -8.45 7.32 -7.90
C THR A 164 -8.75 8.70 -8.48
N ARG A 165 -7.71 9.54 -8.59
CA ARG A 165 -7.80 10.86 -9.20
C ARG A 165 -6.76 11.02 -10.30
N ARG A 166 -7.14 11.78 -11.33
CA ARG A 166 -6.27 12.21 -12.44
C ARG A 166 -6.53 13.67 -12.74
N VAL A 167 -5.56 14.34 -13.35
CA VAL A 167 -5.70 15.67 -13.94
C VAL A 167 -5.88 15.49 -15.43
N ALA A 168 -7.01 15.95 -15.96
CA ALA A 168 -7.30 15.92 -17.38
C ALA A 168 -6.50 16.99 -18.14
N PRO A 169 -6.39 16.91 -19.49
CA PRO A 169 -5.62 17.87 -20.29
C PRO A 169 -6.03 19.34 -20.11
N ASN A 170 -7.27 19.60 -19.74
CA ASN A 170 -7.79 20.93 -19.44
C ASN A 170 -7.49 21.41 -17.99
N GLY A 171 -6.65 20.67 -17.24
CA GLY A 171 -6.29 20.96 -15.85
C GLY A 171 -7.31 20.51 -14.80
N THR A 172 -8.45 19.95 -15.20
CA THR A 172 -9.50 19.55 -14.24
C THR A 172 -9.12 18.26 -13.53
N THR A 173 -9.23 18.24 -12.19
CA THR A 173 -9.10 17.00 -11.43
C THR A 173 -10.37 16.16 -11.53
N ILE A 174 -10.26 14.97 -12.10
CA ILE A 174 -11.34 14.01 -12.23
C ILE A 174 -11.19 12.89 -11.19
N LYS A 175 -12.33 12.36 -10.73
CA LYS A 175 -12.40 11.18 -9.87
C LYS A 175 -12.80 9.99 -10.74
N ILE A 176 -12.02 8.92 -10.68
CA ILE A 176 -12.23 7.71 -11.49
C ILE A 176 -12.64 6.58 -10.55
N ASP A 177 -13.75 5.91 -10.87
CA ASP A 177 -14.22 4.71 -10.18
C ASP A 177 -13.35 3.50 -10.57
N LEU A 178 -12.89 2.74 -9.57
CA LEU A 178 -12.01 1.58 -9.75
C LEU A 178 -12.76 0.24 -9.74
N THR A 179 -14.09 0.22 -9.76
CA THR A 179 -14.89 -1.01 -9.71
C THR A 179 -14.52 -2.02 -10.79
N GLU A 180 -14.31 -1.55 -12.03
CA GLU A 180 -13.91 -2.40 -13.15
C GLU A 180 -12.38 -2.65 -13.21
N SER A 181 -11.61 -2.02 -12.33
CA SER A 181 -10.15 -2.15 -12.28
C SER A 181 -9.65 -2.02 -10.83
N PRO A 182 -9.93 -3.01 -9.97
CA PRO A 182 -9.75 -2.89 -8.51
C PRO A 182 -8.36 -2.51 -8.04
N PHE A 183 -7.36 -2.81 -8.86
CA PHE A 183 -5.95 -2.55 -8.62
C PHE A 183 -5.36 -1.54 -9.62
N GLY A 184 -6.21 -0.76 -10.30
CA GLY A 184 -5.80 0.18 -11.34
C GLY A 184 -5.40 -0.51 -12.65
N LEU A 185 -4.92 0.29 -13.61
CA LEU A 185 -4.48 -0.15 -14.94
C LEU A 185 -3.30 0.70 -15.43
N GLY A 186 -2.65 0.23 -16.50
CA GLY A 186 -1.58 0.95 -17.18
C GLY A 186 -0.34 1.14 -16.32
N PRO A 187 0.42 2.23 -16.52
CA PRO A 187 1.64 2.52 -15.74
C PRO A 187 1.41 2.54 -14.23
N HIS A 188 0.19 2.87 -13.80
CA HIS A 188 -0.22 3.00 -12.40
C HIS A 188 -0.94 1.78 -11.82
N ALA A 189 -0.97 0.65 -12.54
CA ALA A 189 -1.47 -0.61 -11.98
C ALA A 189 -0.70 -0.97 -10.70
N CYS A 190 -1.38 -1.44 -9.67
CA CYS A 190 -0.79 -1.77 -8.38
C CYS A 190 0.23 -2.90 -8.53
N PRO A 191 1.52 -2.68 -8.21
CA PRO A 191 2.52 -3.74 -8.29
C PRO A 191 2.33 -4.81 -7.21
N ALA A 192 1.67 -4.46 -6.10
CA ALA A 192 1.48 -5.32 -4.95
C ALA A 192 0.16 -6.12 -4.98
N GLN A 193 -0.52 -6.25 -6.13
CA GLN A 193 -1.82 -6.92 -6.21
C GLN A 193 -1.76 -8.35 -5.65
N THR A 194 -0.76 -9.14 -6.04
CA THR A 194 -0.56 -10.52 -5.57
C THR A 194 -0.31 -10.57 -4.06
N HIS A 195 0.57 -9.70 -3.54
CA HIS A 195 0.85 -9.60 -2.10
C HIS A 195 -0.39 -9.21 -1.29
N ALA A 196 -1.16 -8.23 -1.77
CA ALA A 196 -2.38 -7.77 -1.13
C ALA A 196 -3.44 -8.88 -1.07
N HIS A 197 -3.64 -9.61 -2.16
CA HIS A 197 -4.54 -10.77 -2.17
C HIS A 197 -4.07 -11.87 -1.22
N SER A 198 -2.77 -12.14 -1.14
CA SER A 198 -2.25 -13.15 -0.22
C SER A 198 -2.47 -12.76 1.24
N LEU A 199 -2.14 -11.50 1.60
CA LEU A 199 -2.41 -10.94 2.94
C LEU A 199 -3.89 -11.00 3.31
N ALA A 200 -4.78 -10.70 2.36
CA ALA A 200 -6.21 -10.58 2.64
C ALA A 200 -6.97 -11.92 2.63
N SER A 201 -6.60 -12.85 1.75
CA SER A 201 -7.34 -14.11 1.54
C SER A 201 -6.88 -15.23 2.46
N ALA A 202 -5.60 -15.29 2.84
CA ALA A 202 -5.06 -16.38 3.64
C ALA A 202 -5.73 -16.52 5.02
N PRO A 203 -6.04 -15.44 5.77
CA PRO A 203 -6.76 -15.54 7.04
C PRO A 203 -8.19 -16.06 6.93
N LEU A 204 -8.80 -16.02 5.74
CA LEU A 204 -10.17 -16.47 5.50
C LEU A 204 -10.24 -17.97 5.17
N LYS A 205 -9.10 -18.60 4.85
CA LYS A 205 -9.04 -20.04 4.59
C LYS A 205 -9.10 -20.78 5.92
N ALA A 206 -9.95 -21.81 6.01
CA ALA A 206 -9.95 -22.68 7.16
C ALA A 206 -8.55 -23.28 7.38
N PRO A 207 -8.05 -23.38 8.63
CA PRO A 207 -6.78 -24.03 8.88
C PRO A 207 -6.84 -25.47 8.35
N THR A 208 -5.88 -25.85 7.52
CA THR A 208 -5.74 -27.25 7.10
C THR A 208 -5.49 -28.08 8.36
N PRO A 209 -6.30 -29.12 8.67
CA PRO A 209 -6.07 -29.93 9.85
C PRO A 209 -4.67 -30.51 9.79
N GLN A 210 -3.88 -30.25 10.83
CA GLN A 210 -2.53 -30.78 10.95
C GLN A 210 -2.63 -32.30 11.13
N PRO A 211 -1.91 -33.13 10.36
CA PRO A 211 -1.92 -34.56 10.57
C PRO A 211 -1.49 -34.85 12.01
N THR A 212 -2.36 -35.53 12.75
CA THR A 212 -2.10 -35.97 14.10
C THR A 212 -0.84 -36.82 14.08
N ARG A 213 0.22 -36.35 14.76
CA ARG A 213 1.38 -37.20 15.06
C ARG A 213 0.88 -38.31 15.97
N THR A 214 0.69 -39.50 15.41
CA THR A 214 0.55 -40.73 16.20
C THR A 214 1.91 -41.00 16.85
N ASN A 215 1.95 -40.93 18.18
CA ASN A 215 3.11 -41.42 18.91
C ASN A 215 3.19 -42.94 18.71
N PRO A 216 4.36 -43.49 18.35
CA PRO A 216 4.57 -44.93 18.41
C PRO A 216 4.55 -45.36 19.88
N THR A 217 3.76 -46.40 20.16
CA THR A 217 3.66 -47.13 21.43
C THR A 217 4.96 -47.84 21.79
#